data_AF-A0A1H1EYV9-F1
#
_entry.id   AF-A0A1H1EYV9-F1
#
_cell.length_a   1.000
_cell.length_b   1.000
_cell.length_c   1.000
_cell.angle_alpha   90.00
_cell.angle_beta   90.00
_cell.angle_gamma   90.00
#
_symmetry.space_group_name_H-M   'P 1'
#
loop_
_entity.id
_entity.type
_entity.pdbx_description
1 polymer ?
#
loop_
_entity_poly.entity_id
_entity_poly.type
_entity_poly.pdbx_seq_one_letter_code
_entity_poly.pdbx_strand_id
1 'polypeptide(L)'
;MRERECGANPYRWDGVSGVIADAPVDTVLAGSDGRYYTGWQVNRRFRTGDWTHCLRQRNPDRRLVETATGALLLLQPVDPDRLPGWVEIRVLGETARVVDTRRTASVSTRR
;
A
#
# COMPACT_ATOMS: atom_id res chain seq x y z
N MET A 1 5.55 26.45 -13.30
CA MET A 1 5.56 25.20 -12.51
C MET A 1 4.11 24.97 -12.11
N ARG A 2 3.35 24.15 -12.85
CA ARG A 2 1.91 23.95 -12.57
C ARG A 2 1.79 22.75 -11.66
N GLU A 3 1.48 23.01 -10.39
CA GLU A 3 0.93 22.04 -9.46
C GLU A 3 -0.31 21.45 -10.11
N ARG A 4 -0.23 20.18 -10.52
CA ARG A 4 -1.43 19.44 -10.90
C ARG A 4 -1.97 18.89 -9.60
N GLU A 5 -3.05 19.49 -9.13
CA GLU A 5 -3.93 18.97 -8.08
C GLU A 5 -4.15 17.47 -8.33
N CYS A 6 -4.04 16.63 -7.30
CA CYS A 6 -4.16 15.18 -7.43
C CYS A 6 -5.54 14.86 -8.04
N GLY A 7 -5.54 14.60 -9.35
CA GLY A 7 -6.75 14.55 -10.17
C GLY A 7 -7.49 13.23 -10.05
N ALA A 8 -8.82 13.33 -10.13
CA ALA A 8 -9.80 12.26 -9.93
C ALA A 8 -9.50 10.97 -10.73
N ASN A 9 -9.77 9.86 -10.04
CA ASN A 9 -9.45 8.48 -10.38
C ASN A 9 -10.02 7.97 -11.72
N PRO A 10 -9.18 7.67 -12.72
CA PRO A 10 -9.56 6.87 -13.88
C PRO A 10 -9.01 5.45 -13.68
N TYR A 11 -9.84 4.55 -13.15
CA TYR A 11 -9.53 3.14 -12.97
C TYR A 11 -9.06 2.50 -14.30
N ARG A 12 -7.75 2.37 -14.50
CA ARG A 12 -7.16 1.42 -15.46
C ARG A 12 -5.73 1.04 -15.05
N TRP A 13 -5.62 -0.08 -14.36
CA TRP A 13 -4.36 -0.76 -14.11
C TRP A 13 -3.94 -1.51 -15.38
N ASP A 14 -3.27 -0.83 -16.32
CA ASP A 14 -2.63 -1.54 -17.44
C ASP A 14 -1.36 -2.24 -16.93
N GLY A 15 -1.41 -3.58 -16.91
CA GLY A 15 -0.24 -4.47 -16.97
C GLY A 15 -0.06 -5.44 -15.82
N VAL A 16 -0.78 -6.58 -15.83
CA VAL A 16 -0.27 -7.95 -16.07
C VAL A 16 -1.46 -8.80 -16.57
N SER A 17 -1.34 -9.39 -17.76
CA SER A 17 -2.30 -10.35 -18.30
C SER A 17 -2.15 -11.70 -17.62
N GLY A 18 -3.24 -12.15 -17.00
CA GLY A 18 -3.59 -13.57 -16.80
C GLY A 18 -2.75 -14.35 -15.80
N VAL A 19 -3.20 -14.40 -14.54
CA VAL A 19 -3.85 -15.55 -13.87
C VAL A 19 -4.16 -15.17 -12.41
N ILE A 20 -5.44 -15.28 -12.02
CA ILE A 20 -6.02 -15.04 -10.67
C ILE A 20 -5.84 -13.61 -10.14
N ALA A 21 -6.78 -12.72 -10.48
CA ALA A 21 -6.79 -11.29 -10.14
C ALA A 21 -7.14 -10.95 -8.67
N ASP A 22 -7.03 -11.89 -7.73
CA ASP A 22 -7.43 -11.63 -6.34
C ASP A 22 -6.70 -12.52 -5.33
N ALA A 23 -5.40 -12.78 -5.55
CA ALA A 23 -4.61 -13.18 -4.40
C ALA A 23 -4.47 -11.92 -3.52
N PRO A 24 -4.91 -11.95 -2.25
CA PRO A 24 -4.97 -10.74 -1.42
C PRO A 24 -3.56 -10.14 -1.14
N VAL A 25 -2.48 -10.82 -1.58
CA VAL A 25 -1.09 -10.36 -1.49
C VAL A 25 -0.37 -10.42 -2.85
N ASP A 26 -0.93 -9.82 -3.90
CA ASP A 26 -0.21 -9.71 -5.19
C ASP A 26 1.04 -8.82 -5.13
N THR A 27 1.14 -7.93 -4.14
CA THR A 27 2.27 -7.00 -3.99
C THR A 27 2.37 -6.49 -2.56
N VAL A 28 3.59 -6.21 -2.09
CA VAL A 28 3.85 -5.45 -0.86
C VAL A 28 4.55 -4.16 -1.23
N LEU A 29 4.14 -3.05 -0.62
CA LEU A 29 4.69 -1.72 -0.86
C LEU A 29 5.25 -1.14 0.44
N ALA A 30 6.49 -0.65 0.38
CA ALA A 30 7.08 0.17 1.42
C ALA A 30 6.66 1.63 1.23
N GLY A 31 6.15 2.23 2.30
CA GLY A 31 5.83 3.65 2.38
C GLY A 31 7.01 4.47 2.89
N SER A 32 7.13 5.71 2.41
CA SER A 32 8.09 6.68 2.95
C SER A 32 7.83 7.06 4.42
N ASP A 33 6.68 6.66 4.98
CA ASP A 33 6.34 6.77 6.39
C ASP A 33 6.91 5.62 7.26
N GLY A 34 7.72 4.73 6.66
CA GLY A 34 8.32 3.59 7.33
C GLY A 34 7.35 2.44 7.59
N ARG A 35 6.15 2.47 7.00
CA ARG A 35 5.15 1.40 7.08
C ARG A 35 5.15 0.58 5.80
N TYR A 36 4.53 -0.59 5.88
CA TYR A 36 4.31 -1.46 4.72
C TYR A 36 2.82 -1.65 4.49
N TYR A 37 2.45 -1.84 3.24
CA TYR A 37 1.07 -1.97 2.78
C TYR A 37 0.97 -3.11 1.78
N THR A 38 -0.06 -3.93 1.86
CA THR A 38 -0.36 -4.87 0.76
C THR A 38 -1.01 -4.11 -0.41
N GLY A 39 -0.91 -4.67 -1.61
CA GLY A 39 -1.64 -4.17 -2.78
C GLY A 39 -3.14 -4.08 -2.52
N TRP A 40 -3.70 -5.05 -1.79
CA TRP A 40 -5.09 -5.02 -1.34
C TRP A 40 -5.40 -3.82 -0.44
N GLN A 41 -4.56 -3.51 0.56
CA GLN A 41 -4.77 -2.34 1.43
C GLN A 41 -4.76 -1.04 0.63
N VAL A 42 -3.80 -0.90 -0.29
CA VAL A 42 -3.70 0.29 -1.14
C VAL A 42 -4.90 0.42 -2.07
N ASN A 43 -5.31 -0.67 -2.73
CA ASN A 43 -6.49 -0.69 -3.59
C ASN A 43 -7.75 -0.31 -2.81
N ARG A 44 -7.93 -0.88 -1.60
CA ARG A 44 -9.05 -0.56 -0.73
C ARG A 44 -9.08 0.92 -0.37
N ARG A 45 -7.95 1.54 -0.02
CA ARG A 45 -7.87 2.98 0.28
C ARG A 45 -8.25 3.87 -0.89
N PHE A 46 -7.88 3.49 -2.11
CA PHE A 46 -8.35 4.19 -3.31
C PHE A 46 -9.85 4.00 -3.54
N ARG A 47 -10.37 2.78 -3.34
CA ARG A 47 -11.80 2.47 -3.49
C ARG A 47 -12.68 3.19 -2.48
N THR A 48 -12.21 3.37 -1.25
CA THR A 48 -12.93 4.11 -0.20
C THR A 48 -12.77 5.63 -0.33
N GLY A 49 -11.92 6.11 -1.24
CA GLY A 49 -11.61 7.53 -1.38
C GLY A 49 -10.72 8.08 -0.26
N ASP A 50 -10.16 7.21 0.60
CA ASP A 50 -9.24 7.64 1.65
C ASP A 50 -7.95 8.20 1.04
N TRP A 51 -7.48 7.61 -0.05
CA TRP A 51 -6.25 8.02 -0.73
C TRP A 51 -6.54 8.44 -2.17
N THR A 52 -5.77 9.40 -2.67
CA THR A 52 -5.83 9.90 -4.04
C THR A 52 -4.52 9.61 -4.75
N HIS A 53 -4.58 9.14 -6.00
CA HIS A 53 -3.39 8.90 -6.80
C HIS A 53 -2.87 10.21 -7.40
N CYS A 54 -1.61 10.57 -7.12
CA CYS A 54 -1.02 11.82 -7.61
C CYS A 54 -0.08 11.56 -8.80
N LEU A 55 0.87 10.63 -8.66
CA LEU A 55 1.86 10.35 -9.70
C LEU A 55 2.28 8.89 -9.69
N ARG A 56 2.53 8.32 -10.88
CA ARG A 56 3.18 7.01 -11.04
C ARG A 56 4.41 7.11 -11.92
N GLN A 57 5.52 6.64 -11.39
CA GLN A 57 6.72 6.32 -12.16
C GLN A 57 6.73 4.81 -12.41
N ARG A 58 7.08 4.37 -13.62
CA ARG A 58 7.08 2.93 -13.98
C ARG A 58 8.44 2.26 -13.84
N ASN A 59 9.55 3.00 -13.92
CA ASN A 59 10.90 2.44 -13.84
C ASN A 59 11.83 3.36 -13.01
N PRO A 60 12.18 2.99 -11.76
CA PRO A 60 11.54 1.93 -10.96
C PRO A 60 10.06 2.24 -10.68
N ASP A 61 9.22 1.22 -10.45
CA ASP A 61 7.80 1.43 -10.10
C ASP A 61 7.73 2.16 -8.75
N ARG A 62 7.15 3.36 -8.78
CA ARG A 62 6.93 4.20 -7.60
C ARG A 62 5.62 4.95 -7.76
N ARG A 63 4.90 5.12 -6.67
CA ARG A 63 3.60 5.78 -6.67
C ARG A 63 3.59 6.84 -5.59
N LEU A 64 3.28 8.06 -5.96
CA LEU A 64 2.99 9.13 -5.03
C LEU A 64 1.48 9.19 -4.84
N VAL A 65 1.04 9.09 -3.59
CA VAL A 65 -0.36 9.19 -3.20
C VAL A 65 -0.54 10.30 -2.18
N GLU A 66 -1.70 10.92 -2.20
CA GLU A 66 -2.16 11.79 -1.12
C GLU A 66 -3.06 10.97 -0.20
N THR A 67 -2.78 11.03 1.10
CA THR A 67 -3.55 10.34 2.14
C THR A 67 -4.75 11.17 2.59
N ALA A 68 -5.66 10.58 3.36
CA ALA A 68 -6.84 11.27 3.88
C ALA A 68 -6.51 12.52 4.73
N THR A 69 -5.28 12.62 5.25
CA THR A 69 -4.82 13.79 6.02
C THR A 69 -4.15 14.85 5.13
N GLY A 70 -4.20 14.72 3.80
CA GLY A 70 -3.49 15.59 2.85
C GLY A 70 -1.98 15.35 2.79
N ALA A 71 -1.46 14.33 3.47
CA ALA A 71 -0.02 14.05 3.47
C ALA A 71 0.36 13.23 2.24
N LEU A 72 1.47 13.60 1.60
CA LEU A 72 2.06 12.85 0.49
C LEU A 72 2.83 11.63 1.00
N LEU A 73 2.54 10.47 0.41
CA LEU A 73 3.17 9.19 0.71
C LEU A 73 3.73 8.58 -0.56
N LEU A 74 5.04 8.31 -0.57
CA LEU A 74 5.68 7.56 -1.64
C LEU A 74 5.59 6.07 -1.33
N LEU A 75 5.08 5.29 -2.28
CA LEU A 75 4.99 3.84 -2.22
C LEU A 75 5.93 3.23 -3.25
N GLN A 76 6.71 2.25 -2.82
CA GLN A 76 7.60 1.47 -3.69
C GLN A 76 7.33 -0.02 -3.46
N PRO A 77 7.14 -0.83 -4.52
CA PRO A 77 7.08 -2.28 -4.38
C PRO A 77 8.37 -2.82 -3.74
N VAL A 78 8.20 -3.81 -2.87
CA VAL A 78 9.30 -4.55 -2.25
C VAL A 78 9.05 -6.04 -2.41
N ASP A 79 10.16 -6.78 -2.45
CA ASP A 79 10.14 -8.25 -2.40
C ASP A 79 9.65 -8.70 -1.01
N PRO A 80 8.53 -9.46 -0.93
CA PRO A 80 8.02 -9.98 0.34
C PRO A 80 9.05 -10.81 1.12
N ASP A 81 9.96 -11.50 0.44
CA ASP A 81 11.00 -12.34 1.07
C ASP A 81 12.11 -11.51 1.72
N ARG A 82 12.16 -10.20 1.41
CA ARG A 82 13.10 -9.23 2.01
C ARG A 82 12.49 -8.39 3.10
N LEU A 83 11.26 -8.71 3.52
CA LEU A 83 10.62 -7.99 4.60
C LEU A 83 11.39 -8.21 5.91
N PRO A 84 11.50 -7.15 6.75
CA PRO A 84 12.02 -7.33 8.09
C PRO A 84 11.17 -8.34 8.87
N GLY A 85 11.79 -9.17 9.72
CA GLY A 85 11.08 -10.21 10.48
C GLY A 85 10.01 -9.70 11.46
N TRP A 86 9.87 -8.39 11.64
CA TRP A 86 8.78 -7.76 12.40
C TRP A 86 7.56 -7.37 11.56
N VAL A 87 7.65 -7.50 10.23
CA VAL A 87 6.55 -7.29 9.30
C VAL A 87 5.91 -8.64 9.00
N GLU A 88 4.68 -8.82 9.44
CA GLU A 88 3.90 -10.03 9.14
C GLU A 88 2.76 -9.68 8.20
N ILE A 89 2.50 -10.51 7.18
CA ILE A 89 1.34 -10.37 6.31
C ILE A 89 0.29 -11.38 6.76
N ARG A 90 -0.88 -10.89 7.13
CA ARG A 90 -2.02 -11.75 7.52
C ARG A 90 -3.09 -11.70 6.47
N VAL A 91 -3.48 -12.88 6.01
CA VAL A 91 -4.61 -13.09 5.10
C VAL A 91 -5.79 -13.66 5.90
N LEU A 92 -6.96 -13.03 5.78
CA LEU A 92 -8.19 -13.48 6.39
C LEU A 92 -9.32 -13.39 5.36
N GLY A 93 -9.71 -14.54 4.80
CA GLY A 93 -10.62 -14.59 3.65
C GLY A 93 -10.03 -13.79 2.48
N GLU A 94 -10.81 -12.85 1.96
CA GLU A 94 -10.45 -11.97 0.83
C GLU A 94 -9.69 -10.71 1.26
N THR A 95 -9.19 -10.67 2.50
CA THR A 95 -8.49 -9.50 3.05
C THR A 95 -7.04 -9.84 3.33
N ALA A 96 -6.13 -8.91 3.02
CA ALA A 96 -4.75 -8.98 3.51
C ALA A 96 -4.36 -7.69 4.21
N ARG A 97 -3.63 -7.83 5.30
CA ARG A 97 -3.06 -6.68 6.01
C ARG A 97 -1.63 -6.95 6.44
N VAL A 98 -0.84 -5.89 6.43
CA VAL A 98 0.42 -5.85 7.15
C VAL A 98 0.16 -5.68 8.66
N VAL A 99 0.89 -6.44 9.47
CA VAL A 99 0.98 -6.34 10.92
C VAL A 99 2.42 -5.98 11.30
N ASP A 100 2.58 -4.88 12.04
CA ASP A 100 3.84 -4.52 12.70
C ASP A 100 3.86 -5.16 14.09
N THR A 101 4.63 -6.22 14.26
CA THR A 101 4.66 -7.00 15.51
C THR A 101 5.28 -6.21 16.67
N ARG A 102 6.13 -5.20 16.40
CA ARG A 102 6.73 -4.34 17.43
C ARG A 102 5.67 -3.52 18.17
N ARG A 103 4.63 -3.08 17.46
CA ARG A 103 3.51 -2.31 18.02
C ARG A 103 2.51 -3.18 18.77
N THR A 104 2.50 -4.48 18.47
CA THR A 104 1.61 -5.44 19.12
C THR A 104 2.17 -5.83 20.49
N ALA A 105 3.49 -5.97 20.61
CA ALA A 105 4.16 -6.24 21.89
C ALA A 105 3.98 -5.12 22.93
N SER A 106 3.84 -3.86 22.50
CA SER A 106 3.64 -2.72 23.41
C SER A 106 2.26 -2.65 24.07
N VAL A 107 1.29 -3.45 23.64
CA VAL A 107 -0.08 -3.46 24.22
C VAL A 107 -0.23 -4.48 25.36
N SER A 108 0.84 -5.17 25.77
CA SER A 108 0.74 -6.20 26.83
C SER A 108 1.16 -5.75 28.23
N THR A 109 1.48 -4.47 28.47
CA THR A 109 1.83 -3.96 29.81
C THR A 109 0.96 -2.78 30.22
N ARG A 110 -0.26 -3.09 30.68
CA ARG A 110 -0.99 -2.33 31.71
C ARG A 110 -2.02 -3.27 32.33
N ARG A 111 -1.64 -3.92 33.43
CA ARG A 111 -2.54 -4.34 34.50
C ARG A 111 -2.03 -3.71 35.78
#